data_AF-A0A538U3Q2-F1
#
_entry.id   AF-A0A538U3Q2-F1
#
_cell.length_a   1.000
_cell.length_b   1.000
_cell.length_c   1.000
_cell.angle_alpha   90.00
_cell.angle_beta   90.00
_cell.angle_gamma   90.00
#
_symmetry.space_group_name_H-M   'P 1'
#
loop_
_entity.id
_entity.type
_entity.pdbx_description
1 polymer ?
#
loop_
_entity_poly.entity_id
_entity_poly.type
_entity_poly.pdbx_seq_one_letter_code
_entity_poly.pdbx_strand_id
1 'polypeptide(L)'
;MALTASGISVYAGGSFASTGTFPHSGIAGFIPPELVSVPLPAPAPIELAFTRLSPNPTAGRTRIEYAIPVAGHVRLGVYDVQGRLLSRPIDEIRSAGHHVVAWEPGSRSSGLYFLRLEYGGRRVTRNLVLIR
;
A
#
# COMPACT_ATOMS: atom_id res chain seq x y z
N MET A 1 33.66 44.33 -11.51
CA MET A 1 32.76 43.19 -11.26
C MET A 1 32.63 43.04 -9.75
N ALA A 2 31.43 43.18 -9.19
CA ALA A 2 31.19 42.99 -7.77
C ALA A 2 30.20 41.82 -7.60
N LEU A 3 30.58 40.83 -6.80
CA LEU A 3 29.73 39.71 -6.42
C LEU A 3 29.40 39.88 -4.94
N THR A 4 28.12 39.80 -4.58
CA THR A 4 27.70 39.78 -3.18
C THR A 4 26.64 38.69 -2.98
N ALA A 5 26.67 38.04 -1.82
CA ALA A 5 25.73 36.99 -1.48
C ALA A 5 25.04 37.36 -0.16
N SER A 6 23.74 37.10 -0.08
CA SER A 6 22.95 37.29 1.15
C SER A 6 21.98 36.13 1.31
N GLY A 7 22.15 35.36 2.40
CA GLY A 7 21.44 34.11 2.60
C GLY A 7 21.76 33.10 1.48
N ILE A 8 20.72 32.58 0.83
CA ILE A 8 20.83 31.66 -0.32
C ILE A 8 20.83 32.39 -1.68
N SER A 9 20.75 33.73 -1.66
CA SER A 9 20.68 34.53 -2.88
C SER A 9 22.04 35.06 -3.27
N VAL A 10 22.37 34.97 -4.56
CA VAL A 10 23.62 35.49 -5.13
C VAL A 10 23.29 36.63 -6.08
N TYR A 11 23.98 37.76 -5.88
CA TYR A 11 23.85 38.97 -6.69
C TYR A 11 25.15 39.25 -7.41
N ALA A 12 25.07 39.44 -8.73
CA ALA A 12 26.19 39.90 -9.54
C ALA A 12 25.88 41.29 -10.11
N GLY A 13 26.79 42.24 -9.85
CA GLY A 13 26.75 43.58 -10.42
C GLY A 13 27.97 43.84 -11.32
N GLY A 14 27.72 44.25 -12.57
CA GLY A 14 28.76 44.59 -13.54
C GLY A 14 28.19 44.84 -14.94
N SER A 15 29.04 45.19 -15.91
CA SER A 15 28.69 45.07 -17.33
C SER A 15 28.86 43.61 -17.73
N PHE A 16 27.80 42.99 -18.25
CA PHE A 16 27.85 41.61 -18.70
C PHE A 16 27.79 41.58 -20.21
N ALA A 17 28.64 40.75 -20.81
CA ALA A 17 28.91 40.82 -22.24
C ALA A 17 27.81 40.20 -23.12
N SER A 18 26.79 39.55 -22.56
CA SER A 18 25.72 38.96 -23.38
C SER A 18 24.46 38.62 -22.60
N THR A 19 23.35 39.17 -23.09
CA THR A 19 22.07 38.46 -23.27
C THR A 19 21.69 38.79 -24.72
N GLY A 20 22.40 38.16 -25.66
CA GLY A 20 22.39 38.56 -27.08
C GLY A 20 23.54 39.50 -27.46
N THR A 21 23.48 40.11 -28.65
CA THR A 21 24.60 40.83 -29.33
C THR A 21 24.83 42.28 -28.89
N PHE A 22 24.11 42.77 -27.87
CA PHE A 22 24.30 44.13 -27.35
C PHE A 22 24.79 44.10 -25.90
N PRO A 23 25.80 44.91 -25.53
CA PRO A 23 26.24 45.01 -24.15
C PRO A 23 25.14 45.67 -23.31
N HIS A 24 24.90 45.14 -22.12
CA HIS A 24 23.93 45.70 -21.19
C HIS A 24 24.47 45.72 -19.76
N SER A 25 24.09 46.77 -19.04
CA SER A 25 24.50 47.06 -17.67
C SER A 25 23.28 46.91 -16.77
N GLY A 26 23.39 46.08 -15.74
CA GLY A 26 22.26 45.71 -14.89
C GLY A 26 22.68 44.76 -13.77
N ILE A 27 21.75 44.46 -12.86
CA ILE A 27 21.93 43.52 -11.76
C ILE A 27 21.27 42.20 -12.15
N ALA A 28 22.01 41.09 -12.09
CA ALA A 28 21.46 39.75 -12.22
C ALA A 28 21.42 39.10 -10.83
N GLY A 29 20.23 38.72 -10.37
CA GLY A 29 20.03 38.03 -9.10
C GLY A 29 19.49 36.62 -9.34
N PHE A 30 20.14 35.62 -8.77
CA PHE A 30 19.54 34.30 -8.62
C PHE A 30 18.91 34.24 -7.22
N ILE A 31 17.58 34.29 -7.20
CA ILE A 31 16.77 34.11 -5.99
C ILE A 31 16.25 32.67 -6.07
N PRO A 32 16.75 31.74 -5.24
CA PRO A 32 16.20 30.40 -5.21
C PRO A 32 14.72 30.50 -4.81
N PRO A 33 13.82 29.73 -5.46
CA PRO A 33 12.45 29.63 -4.97
C PRO A 33 12.48 29.14 -3.52
N GLU A 34 11.59 29.68 -2.67
CA GLU A 34 11.46 29.21 -1.29
C GLU A 34 11.39 27.68 -1.28
N LEU A 35 12.09 27.06 -0.32
CA LEU A 35 11.99 25.62 -0.08
C LEU A 35 10.56 25.30 0.36
N VAL A 36 9.68 25.05 -0.60
CA VAL A 36 8.33 24.56 -0.32
C VAL A 36 8.48 23.11 0.15
N SER A 37 8.14 22.85 1.40
CA SER A 37 8.03 21.49 1.91
C SER A 37 6.90 20.79 1.17
N VAL A 38 7.22 19.78 0.36
CA VAL A 38 6.21 18.90 -0.21
C VAL A 38 5.62 18.10 0.95
N PRO A 39 4.31 18.21 1.26
CA PRO A 39 3.71 17.39 2.29
C PRO A 39 3.86 15.91 1.91
N LEU A 40 4.36 15.09 2.84
CA LEU A 40 4.39 13.65 2.63
C LEU A 40 2.96 13.16 2.36
N PRO A 41 2.71 12.38 1.30
CA PRO A 41 1.38 11.85 1.04
C PRO A 41 0.92 11.02 2.24
N ALA A 42 -0.31 11.26 2.69
CA ALA A 42 -0.90 10.48 3.76
C ALA A 42 -0.93 8.99 3.36
N PRO A 43 -0.68 8.05 4.29
CA PRO A 43 -0.77 6.63 3.99
C PRO A 43 -2.17 6.28 3.48
N ALA A 44 -2.22 5.47 2.42
CA ALA A 44 -3.47 5.06 1.81
C ALA A 44 -4.37 4.32 2.83
N PRO A 45 -5.70 4.50 2.76
CA PRO A 45 -6.62 3.79 3.65
C PRO A 45 -6.49 2.28 3.51
N ILE A 46 -6.40 1.57 4.63
CA ILE A 46 -6.45 0.10 4.64
C ILE A 46 -7.88 -0.32 4.31
N GLU A 47 -8.07 -1.15 3.29
CA GLU A 47 -9.38 -1.69 2.92
C GLU A 47 -9.56 -3.14 3.38
N LEU A 48 -10.82 -3.57 3.48
CA LEU A 48 -11.15 -4.98 3.72
C LEU A 48 -10.76 -5.81 2.49
N ALA A 49 -9.68 -6.58 2.58
CA ALA A 49 -9.21 -7.40 1.46
C ALA A 49 -8.38 -8.61 1.93
N PHE A 50 -8.32 -9.63 1.09
CA PHE A 50 -7.23 -10.61 1.15
C PHE A 50 -6.00 -10.02 0.45
N THR A 51 -4.92 -9.82 1.20
CA THR A 51 -3.67 -9.25 0.68
C THR A 51 -2.76 -10.32 0.09
N ARG A 52 -2.76 -11.54 0.65
CA ARG A 52 -1.95 -12.66 0.15
C ARG A 52 -2.55 -14.01 0.49
N LEU A 53 -2.42 -14.96 -0.43
CA LEU A 53 -2.72 -16.37 -0.23
C LEU A 53 -1.53 -17.18 -0.74
N SER A 54 -0.72 -17.72 0.17
CA SER A 54 0.54 -18.35 -0.24
C SER A 54 0.89 -19.60 0.59
N PRO A 55 1.17 -20.74 -0.05
CA PRO A 55 1.10 -20.99 -1.50
C PRO A 55 -0.36 -21.09 -2.01
N ASN A 56 -0.59 -20.72 -3.27
CA ASN A 56 -1.83 -20.98 -4.00
C ASN A 56 -1.49 -21.16 -5.50
N PRO A 57 -1.64 -22.37 -6.09
CA PRO A 57 -2.14 -23.61 -5.48
C PRO A 57 -1.31 -24.11 -4.28
N THR A 58 -1.95 -24.75 -3.31
CA THR A 58 -1.30 -25.30 -2.11
C THR A 58 -1.30 -26.82 -2.12
N ALA A 59 -0.22 -27.45 -1.65
CA ALA A 59 -0.18 -28.90 -1.38
C ALA A 59 -0.59 -29.27 0.06
N GLY A 60 -0.88 -28.27 0.89
CA GLY A 60 -1.09 -28.43 2.33
C GLY A 60 -1.36 -27.10 3.01
N ARG A 61 -0.56 -26.78 4.04
CA ARG A 61 -0.65 -25.53 4.80
C ARG A 61 -0.52 -24.31 3.88
N THR A 62 -1.48 -23.39 3.97
CA THR A 62 -1.42 -22.08 3.30
C THR A 62 -1.47 -20.94 4.30
N ARG A 63 -0.75 -19.85 3.99
CA ARG A 63 -0.79 -18.60 4.74
C ARG A 63 -1.82 -17.69 4.10
N ILE A 64 -2.76 -17.23 4.90
CA ILE A 64 -3.82 -16.30 4.52
C ILE A 64 -3.52 -14.97 5.18
N GLU A 65 -3.24 -13.97 4.38
CA GLU A 65 -3.02 -12.60 4.81
C GLU A 65 -4.22 -11.75 4.38
N TYR A 66 -4.75 -10.97 5.31
CA TYR A 66 -5.91 -10.12 5.09
C TYR A 66 -5.77 -8.82 5.87
N ALA A 67 -6.54 -7.82 5.49
CA ALA A 67 -6.55 -6.53 6.14
C ALA A 67 -7.97 -6.12 6.53
N ILE A 68 -8.10 -5.42 7.65
CA ILE A 68 -9.35 -4.80 8.10
C ILE A 68 -9.12 -3.31 8.39
N PRO A 69 -10.06 -2.42 7.96
CA PRO A 69 -9.89 -0.97 8.05
C PRO A 69 -9.93 -0.44 9.50
N VAL A 70 -10.78 -1.05 10.33
CA VAL A 70 -11.04 -0.65 11.72
C VAL A 70 -11.15 -1.90 12.58
N ALA A 71 -10.98 -1.78 13.89
CA ALA A 71 -11.18 -2.90 14.81
C ALA A 71 -12.64 -3.37 14.78
N GLY A 72 -12.85 -4.69 14.81
CA GLY A 72 -14.19 -5.26 14.83
C GLY A 72 -14.21 -6.78 14.70
N HIS A 73 -15.42 -7.33 14.68
CA HIS A 73 -15.64 -8.76 14.62
C HIS A 73 -15.42 -9.30 13.20
N VAL A 74 -14.51 -10.24 13.05
CA VAL A 74 -14.10 -10.85 11.77
C VAL A 74 -14.50 -12.31 11.77
N ARG A 75 -15.07 -12.77 10.64
CA ARG A 75 -15.28 -14.20 10.39
C ARG A 75 -14.57 -14.61 9.11
N LEU A 76 -13.71 -15.62 9.19
CA LEU A 76 -13.14 -16.28 8.02
C LEU A 76 -13.68 -17.70 7.96
N GLY A 77 -14.42 -18.01 6.90
CA GLY A 77 -14.87 -19.36 6.60
C GLY A 77 -14.20 -19.92 5.35
N VAL A 78 -14.03 -21.24 5.33
CA VAL A 78 -13.56 -22.00 4.16
C VAL A 78 -14.69 -22.91 3.69
N TYR A 79 -15.03 -22.84 2.41
CA TYR A 79 -16.18 -23.51 1.82
C TYR A 79 -15.77 -24.39 0.64
N ASP A 80 -16.50 -25.49 0.41
CA ASP A 80 -16.39 -26.27 -0.83
C ASP A 80 -17.19 -25.64 -1.98
N VAL A 81 -17.14 -26.27 -3.17
CA VAL A 81 -17.85 -25.80 -4.37
C VAL A 81 -19.37 -25.88 -4.24
N GLN A 82 -19.88 -26.70 -3.32
CA GLN A 82 -21.30 -26.78 -2.98
C GLN A 82 -21.71 -25.70 -1.96
N GLY A 83 -20.77 -24.88 -1.49
CA GLY A 83 -21.04 -23.82 -0.52
C GLY A 83 -21.16 -24.31 0.92
N ARG A 84 -20.76 -25.56 1.22
CA ARG A 84 -20.76 -26.08 2.59
C ARG A 84 -19.55 -25.54 3.34
N LEU A 85 -19.78 -25.04 4.55
CA LEU A 85 -18.72 -24.58 5.45
C LEU A 85 -17.90 -25.77 5.95
N LEU A 86 -16.61 -25.79 5.62
CA LEU A 86 -15.68 -26.87 5.99
C LEU A 86 -14.86 -26.54 7.24
N SER A 87 -14.55 -25.27 7.45
CA SER A 87 -13.81 -24.79 8.62
C SER A 87 -13.98 -23.29 8.80
N ARG A 88 -13.84 -22.80 10.02
CA ARG A 88 -13.86 -21.37 10.35
C ARG A 88 -12.61 -20.99 11.15
N PRO A 89 -11.49 -20.65 10.48
CA PRO A 89 -10.25 -20.34 11.17
C PRO A 89 -10.29 -19.09 12.06
N ILE A 90 -11.24 -18.17 11.81
CA ILE A 90 -11.40 -16.93 12.57
C ILE A 90 -12.88 -16.69 12.82
N ASP A 91 -13.23 -16.39 14.08
CA ASP A 91 -14.56 -15.95 14.53
C ASP A 91 -14.41 -15.13 15.82
N GLU A 92 -13.78 -13.96 15.72
CA GLU A 92 -13.41 -13.15 16.89
C GLU A 92 -13.22 -11.66 16.55
N ILE A 93 -12.99 -10.84 17.57
CA ILE A 93 -12.66 -9.41 17.41
C ILE A 93 -11.17 -9.25 17.11
N ARG A 94 -10.85 -8.51 16.05
CA ARG A 94 -9.48 -8.16 15.64
C ARG A 94 -9.28 -6.65 15.57
N SER A 95 -8.07 -6.19 15.83
CA SER A 95 -7.67 -4.77 15.72
C SER A 95 -7.57 -4.34 14.26
N ALA A 96 -7.63 -3.03 13.99
CA ALA A 96 -7.39 -2.51 12.64
C ALA A 96 -5.99 -2.92 12.13
N GLY A 97 -5.87 -3.17 10.82
CA GLY A 97 -4.59 -3.45 10.17
C GLY A 97 -4.52 -4.82 9.48
N HIS A 98 -3.29 -5.27 9.26
CA HIS A 98 -2.97 -6.54 8.59
C HIS A 98 -2.91 -7.70 9.57
N HIS A 99 -3.46 -8.82 9.16
CA HIS A 99 -3.53 -10.04 9.94
C HIS A 99 -3.10 -11.25 9.12
N VAL A 100 -2.62 -12.26 9.82
CA VAL A 100 -2.13 -13.49 9.24
C VAL A 100 -2.74 -14.66 9.97
N VAL A 101 -3.31 -15.60 9.22
CA VAL A 101 -3.77 -16.89 9.73
C VAL A 101 -3.25 -18.01 8.85
N ALA A 102 -2.87 -19.13 9.46
CA ALA A 102 -2.55 -20.34 8.72
C ALA A 102 -3.81 -21.20 8.60
N TRP A 103 -4.01 -21.77 7.42
CA TRP A 103 -5.05 -22.78 7.20
C TRP A 103 -4.43 -24.08 6.73
N GLU A 104 -4.92 -25.19 7.26
CA GLU A 104 -4.50 -26.53 6.89
C GLU A 104 -5.68 -27.37 6.40
N PRO A 105 -5.56 -28.02 5.23
CA PRO A 105 -6.64 -28.78 4.63
C PRO A 105 -6.94 -30.10 5.36
N GLY A 106 -6.03 -30.64 6.16
CA GLY A 106 -6.22 -31.94 6.82
C GLY A 106 -6.34 -33.09 5.80
N SER A 107 -7.39 -33.90 5.92
CA SER A 107 -7.70 -35.04 5.02
C SER A 107 -8.56 -34.67 3.80
N ARG A 108 -8.73 -33.37 3.51
CA ARG A 108 -9.54 -32.90 2.38
C ARG A 108 -8.88 -33.21 1.04
N SER A 109 -9.71 -33.51 0.03
CA SER A 109 -9.29 -33.87 -1.33
C SER A 109 -8.84 -32.66 -2.15
N SER A 110 -8.02 -32.91 -3.17
CA SER A 110 -7.65 -31.91 -4.18
C SER A 110 -8.90 -31.29 -4.81
N GLY A 111 -8.88 -29.98 -5.05
CA GLY A 111 -10.03 -29.25 -5.58
C GLY A 111 -10.02 -27.75 -5.32
N LEU A 112 -11.12 -27.11 -5.71
CA LEU A 112 -11.35 -25.68 -5.52
C LEU A 112 -12.08 -25.44 -4.19
N TYR A 113 -11.57 -24.48 -3.42
CA TYR A 113 -12.13 -24.04 -2.15
C TYR A 113 -12.33 -22.53 -2.17
N PHE A 114 -13.32 -22.05 -1.42
CA PHE A 114 -13.62 -20.63 -1.30
C PHE A 114 -13.34 -20.13 0.11
N LEU A 115 -12.43 -19.16 0.22
CA LEU A 115 -12.18 -18.39 1.44
C LEU A 115 -13.10 -17.19 1.46
N ARG A 116 -13.78 -16.96 2.58
CA ARG A 116 -14.79 -15.93 2.70
C ARG A 116 -14.61 -15.18 4.00
N LEU A 117 -14.21 -13.93 3.87
CA LEU A 117 -13.97 -13.00 4.96
C LEU A 117 -15.18 -12.09 5.13
N GLU A 118 -15.73 -12.05 6.33
CA GLU A 118 -16.86 -11.19 6.71
C GLU A 118 -16.43 -10.21 7.80
N TYR A 119 -16.75 -8.94 7.59
CA TYR A 119 -16.43 -7.86 8.52
C TYR A 119 -17.40 -6.70 8.29
N GLY A 120 -18.03 -6.20 9.36
CA GLY A 120 -18.91 -5.01 9.30
C GLY A 120 -20.03 -5.10 8.25
N GLY A 121 -20.62 -6.29 8.05
CA GLY A 121 -21.66 -6.53 7.03
C GLY A 121 -21.14 -6.66 5.59
N ARG A 122 -19.85 -6.40 5.34
CA ARG A 122 -19.19 -6.62 4.05
C ARG A 122 -18.61 -8.03 4.00
N ARG A 123 -18.49 -8.57 2.78
CA ARG A 123 -17.93 -9.89 2.52
C ARG A 123 -17.00 -9.87 1.33
N VAL A 124 -15.82 -10.45 1.49
CA VAL A 124 -14.83 -10.64 0.42
C VAL A 124 -14.58 -12.12 0.26
N THR A 125 -14.55 -12.61 -0.98
CA THR A 125 -14.33 -14.03 -1.28
C THR A 125 -13.11 -14.19 -2.17
N ARG A 126 -12.30 -15.22 -1.93
CA ARG A 126 -11.17 -15.62 -2.76
C ARG A 126 -11.15 -17.13 -2.96
N ASN A 127 -10.58 -17.54 -4.08
CA ASN A 127 -10.45 -18.94 -4.45
C ASN A 127 -9.10 -19.48 -3.97
N LEU A 128 -9.11 -20.71 -3.46
CA LEU A 128 -7.92 -21.44 -3.03
C LEU A 128 -7.93 -22.81 -3.71
N VAL A 129 -6.85 -23.15 -4.41
CA VAL A 129 -6.71 -24.44 -5.08
C VAL A 129 -5.86 -25.36 -4.21
N LEU A 130 -6.41 -26.51 -3.83
CA LEU A 130 -5.67 -27.57 -3.14
C LEU A 130 -5.27 -28.64 -4.16
N ILE A 131 -3.99 -28.97 -4.18
CA ILE A 131 -3.41 -30.08 -4.94
C ILE A 131 -2.86 -31.10 -3.94
N ARG A 132 -3.05 -32.39 -4.21
CA ARG A 132 -2.61 -33.49 -3.36
C ARG A 132 -2.50 -34.74 -4.21
#